data_AF-A0A2E2PIT0-F1
#
_entry.id   AF-A0A2E2PIT0-F1
#
_cell.length_a   1.000
_cell.length_b   1.000
_cell.length_c   1.000
_cell.angle_alpha   90.00
_cell.angle_beta   90.00
_cell.angle_gamma   90.00
#
_symmetry.space_group_name_H-M   'P 1'
#
loop_
_entity.id
_entity.type
_entity.pdbx_description
1 polymer ?
#
loop_
_entity_poly.entity_id
_entity_poly.type
_entity_poly.pdbx_seq_one_letter_code
_entity_poly.pdbx_strand_id
1 'polypeptide(L)'
;MTHKTGRPPMYIEDNPDLTIHPFNCVPSNRPKGSWTNGVKAHSKDGSVSGWFYPPRLRNKGHHTRTGPKPRKTRGIVIQEEE
;
A
#
# COMPACT_ATOMS: atom_id res chain seq x y z
N MET A 1 10.21 1.10 -22.28
CA MET A 1 10.35 0.93 -20.82
C MET A 1 10.29 2.31 -20.19
N THR A 2 9.16 2.70 -19.57
CA THR A 2 9.04 4.01 -18.94
C THR A 2 9.85 4.03 -17.65
N HIS A 3 10.95 4.80 -17.65
CA HIS A 3 11.76 5.07 -16.48
C HIS A 3 10.86 5.58 -15.36
N LYS A 4 10.71 4.80 -14.29
CA LYS A 4 10.04 5.26 -13.08
C LYS A 4 10.89 6.39 -12.50
N THR A 5 10.56 7.63 -12.81
CA THR A 5 10.86 8.73 -11.90
C THR A 5 10.25 8.31 -10.57
N GLY A 6 11.11 8.05 -9.58
CA GLY A 6 10.66 7.69 -8.24
C GLY A 6 9.70 8.76 -7.70
N ARG A 7 8.94 8.44 -6.65
CA ARG A 7 8.22 9.49 -5.91
C ARG A 7 9.25 10.56 -5.51
N PRO A 8 8.95 11.86 -5.71
CA PRO A 8 9.83 12.92 -5.24
C PRO A 8 10.02 12.76 -3.72
N PRO A 9 11.23 13.07 -3.21
CA PRO A 9 11.48 13.05 -1.77
C PRO A 9 10.52 14.01 -1.06
N MET A 10 10.01 13.59 0.10
CA MET A 10 9.18 14.43 0.94
C MET A 10 10.05 15.03 2.03
N TYR A 11 10.02 16.35 2.16
CA TYR A 11 10.88 17.10 3.08
C TYR A 11 10.15 17.43 4.39
N ILE A 12 10.89 17.37 5.49
CA ILE A 12 10.43 17.71 6.86
C ILE A 12 9.98 19.16 6.92
N GLU A 13 10.77 20.05 6.32
CA GLU A 13 10.55 21.49 6.34
C GLU A 13 9.27 21.89 5.59
N ASP A 14 8.85 21.08 4.62
CA ASP A 14 7.62 21.33 3.83
C ASP A 14 6.39 20.66 4.46
N ASN A 15 6.58 19.79 5.46
CA ASN A 15 5.49 19.04 6.12
C ASN A 15 5.65 19.05 7.66
N PRO A 16 5.64 20.23 8.30
CA PRO A 16 5.88 20.36 9.74
C PRO A 16 4.81 19.68 10.60
N ASP A 17 3.59 19.52 10.06
CA ASP A 17 2.45 18.92 10.77
C ASP A 17 2.50 17.39 10.81
N LEU A 18 3.35 16.76 9.99
CA LEU A 18 3.45 15.30 9.94
C LEU A 18 4.38 14.77 11.02
N THR A 19 3.91 13.78 11.76
CA THR A 19 4.73 13.10 12.76
C THR A 19 5.81 12.25 12.11
N ILE A 20 7.05 12.38 12.58
CA ILE A 20 8.18 11.57 12.13
C ILE A 20 8.30 10.33 13.01
N HIS A 21 8.15 9.17 12.39
CA HIS A 21 8.35 7.88 13.05
C HIS A 21 9.85 7.48 13.03
N PRO A 22 10.35 6.85 14.10
CA PRO A 22 11.73 6.40 14.20
C PRO A 22 12.14 5.46 13.07
N PHE A 23 13.40 5.51 12.63
CA PHE A 23 13.86 4.65 11.53
C PHE A 23 13.83 3.15 11.86
N ASN A 24 14.05 2.79 13.13
CA ASN A 24 14.06 1.42 13.66
C ASN A 24 12.65 0.83 13.90
N CYS A 25 11.57 1.56 13.60
CA CYS A 25 10.21 1.05 13.78
C CYS A 25 9.84 -0.11 12.84
N VAL A 26 10.73 -0.49 11.91
CA VAL A 26 10.54 -1.62 11.01
C VAL A 26 11.80 -2.49 10.98
N PRO A 27 11.68 -3.84 11.04
CA PRO A 27 12.82 -4.75 11.02
C PRO A 27 13.77 -4.50 9.84
N SER A 28 15.08 -4.65 10.07
CA SER A 28 16.09 -4.50 9.01
C SER A 28 15.99 -5.62 7.97
N ASN A 29 15.75 -6.86 8.40
CA ASN A 29 15.53 -8.00 7.54
C ASN A 29 14.05 -8.09 7.12
N ARG A 30 13.76 -7.79 5.85
CA ARG A 30 12.41 -7.80 5.29
C ARG A 30 12.37 -8.74 4.09
N PRO A 31 11.49 -9.75 4.09
CA PRO A 31 11.28 -10.56 2.90
C PRO A 31 10.81 -9.69 1.74
N LYS A 32 11.47 -9.82 0.57
CA LYS A 32 11.16 -9.04 -0.63
C LYS A 32 9.68 -9.15 -0.95
N GLY A 33 9.02 -8.00 -1.14
CA GLY A 33 7.60 -7.95 -1.52
C GLY A 33 6.59 -8.14 -0.39
N SER A 34 7.01 -8.45 0.85
CA SER A 34 6.11 -8.62 2.00
C SER A 34 5.72 -7.31 2.69
N TRP A 35 6.39 -6.21 2.36
CA TRP A 35 6.21 -4.90 3.01
C TRP A 35 5.83 -3.83 1.98
N THR A 36 5.05 -2.84 2.41
CA THR A 36 4.74 -1.65 1.62
C THR A 36 5.97 -0.76 1.51
N ASN A 37 5.99 0.10 0.49
CA ASN A 37 6.95 1.18 0.45
C ASN A 37 6.46 2.28 1.40
N GLY A 38 7.23 2.53 2.46
CA GLY A 38 7.02 3.70 3.33
C GLY A 38 7.50 4.99 2.66
N VAL A 39 7.25 6.12 3.31
CA VAL A 39 7.74 7.44 2.88
C VAL A 39 8.76 7.93 3.89
N LYS A 40 10.00 8.11 3.43
CA LYS A 40 11.09 8.62 4.25
C LYS A 40 10.88 10.12 4.48
N ALA A 41 11.21 10.56 5.69
CA ALA A 41 11.28 11.98 6.03
C ALA A 41 12.71 12.47 5.74
N HIS A 42 12.87 13.19 4.63
CA HIS A 42 14.13 13.80 4.26
C HIS A 42 14.24 15.20 4.85
N SER A 43 15.42 15.58 5.32
CA SER A 43 15.74 16.99 5.56
C SER A 43 16.28 17.60 4.26
N LYS A 44 16.16 18.92 4.10
CA LYS A 44 16.76 19.65 2.96
C LYS A 44 18.28 19.54 2.92
N ASP A 45 18.91 19.27 4.06
CA ASP A 45 20.34 18.93 4.20
C ASP A 45 20.70 17.55 3.60
N GLY A 46 19.71 16.79 3.12
CA GLY A 46 19.90 15.47 2.53
C GLY A 46 19.90 14.31 3.52
N SER A 47 19.83 14.58 4.83
CA SER A 47 19.71 13.57 5.87
C SER A 47 18.31 12.92 5.90
N VAL A 48 18.23 11.68 6.42
CA VAL A 48 16.96 10.99 6.63
C VAL A 48 16.76 10.82 8.13
N SER A 49 15.79 11.53 8.69
CA SER A 49 15.51 11.51 10.14
C SER A 49 14.57 10.38 10.55
N GLY A 50 13.81 9.82 9.60
CA GLY A 50 12.87 8.75 9.87
C GLY A 50 11.88 8.50 8.75
N TRP A 51 10.64 8.22 9.13
CA TRP A 51 9.53 7.97 8.21
C TRP A 51 8.36 8.89 8.50
N PHE A 52 7.83 9.57 7.49
CA PHE A 52 6.48 10.14 7.59
C PHE A 52 5.42 9.05 7.63
N TYR A 53 5.64 8.00 6.84
CA TYR A 53 4.75 6.85 6.78
C TYR A 53 5.58 5.57 6.82
N PRO A 54 5.68 4.88 7.96
CA PRO A 54 6.54 3.72 8.10
C PRO A 54 6.04 2.56 7.21
N PRO A 55 6.97 1.78 6.61
CA PRO A 55 6.64 0.56 5.90
C PRO A 55 5.83 -0.40 6.79
N ARG A 56 4.76 -0.98 6.26
CA ARG A 56 3.91 -1.95 6.95
C ARG A 56 3.83 -3.25 6.19
N LEU A 57 3.45 -4.33 6.86
CA LEU A 57 3.17 -5.59 6.19
C LEU A 57 2.09 -5.37 5.13
N ARG A 58 2.34 -5.81 3.90
CA ARG A 58 1.30 -5.81 2.87
C ARG A 58 0.25 -6.82 3.33
N ASN A 59 -1.01 -6.39 3.31
CA ASN A 59 -2.13 -7.31 3.55
C ASN A 59 -2.06 -8.45 2.53
N LYS A 60 -1.73 -9.66 3.01
CA LYS A 60 -1.60 -10.88 2.20
C LYS A 60 -2.92 -11.33 1.56
N GLY A 61 -4.06 -10.73 1.95
CA GLY A 61 -5.41 -11.11 1.50
C GLY A 61 -5.96 -10.40 0.26
N HIS A 62 -5.21 -9.51 -0.41
CA HIS A 62 -5.75 -8.85 -1.61
C HIS A 62 -5.84 -9.78 -2.83
N HIS A 63 -5.02 -10.83 -2.88
CA HIS A 63 -5.02 -11.76 -4.02
C HIS A 63 -6.13 -12.83 -3.95
N THR A 64 -6.73 -13.03 -2.76
CA THR A 64 -7.83 -13.98 -2.53
C THR A 64 -9.20 -13.31 -2.47
N ARG A 65 -9.29 -11.99 -2.65
CA ARG A 65 -10.56 -11.32 -2.93
C ARG A 65 -11.00 -11.72 -4.33
N THR A 66 -11.68 -12.86 -4.45
CA THR A 66 -12.59 -13.08 -5.57
C THR A 66 -13.49 -11.85 -5.61
N GLY A 67 -13.50 -11.14 -6.75
CA GLY A 67 -14.39 -10.01 -6.98
C GLY A 67 -15.85 -10.37 -6.67
N PRO A 68 -16.77 -9.39 -6.67
CA PRO A 68 -18.17 -9.64 -6.36
C PRO A 68 -18.66 -10.88 -7.13
N LYS A 69 -19.03 -11.94 -6.39
CA LYS A 69 -19.49 -13.20 -6.99
C LYS A 69 -20.70 -12.86 -7.86
N PRO A 70 -20.77 -13.33 -9.12
CA PRO A 70 -21.95 -13.08 -9.94
C PRO A 70 -23.18 -13.60 -9.20
N ARG A 71 -24.22 -12.76 -9.08
CA ARG A 71 -25.50 -13.17 -8.47
C ARG A 71 -26.02 -14.34 -9.31
N LYS A 72 -26.02 -15.54 -8.75
CA LYS A 72 -26.73 -16.68 -9.34
C LYS A 72 -28.23 -16.33 -9.31
N THR A 73 -28.78 -15.94 -10.45
CA THR A 73 -30.23 -15.94 -10.67
C THR A 73 -30.72 -17.37 -10.47
N ARG A 74 -31.39 -17.63 -9.34
CA ARG A 74 -32.18 -18.86 -9.16
C ARG A 74 -33.38 -18.79 -10.10
N GLY A 75 -33.64 -19.91 -10.76
CA GLY A 75 -34.35 -19.97 -12.04
C GLY A 75 -35.83 -19.62 -12.01
N ILE A 76 -36.35 -19.44 -13.22
CA ILE A 76 -37.78 -19.55 -13.54
C ILE A 76 -37.84 -20.62 -14.63
N VAL A 77 -38.27 -21.82 -14.23
CA VAL A 77 -38.77 -22.85 -15.15
C VAL A 77 -40.21 -22.45 -15.45
N ILE A 78 -40.52 -22.11 -16.70
CA ILE A 78 -41.91 -22.02 -17.16
C ILE A 78 -42.17 -23.32 -17.91
N GLN A 79 -42.86 -24.24 -17.24
CA GLN A 79 -43.69 -25.25 -17.90
C GLN A 79 -45.01 -24.55 -18.22
N GLU A 80 -45.42 -24.51 -19.48
CA GLU A 80 -46.84 -24.50 -19.83
C GLU A 80 -47.04 -25.50 -20.98
N GLU A 81 -47.92 -26.45 -20.71
CA GLU A 81 -48.51 -27.44 -21.62
C GLU A 81 -49.56 -26.73 -22.49
N GLU A 82 -49.58 -26.99 -23.79
CA GLU A 82 -50.73 -27.54 -24.57
C GLU A 82 -50.31 -27.74 -26.05
#